data_AF-Q9SK42-F1
#
_entry.id   AF-Q9SK42-F1
#
_cell.length_a   1.000
_cell.length_b   1.000
_cell.length_c   1.000
_cell.angle_alpha   90.00
_cell.angle_beta   90.00
_cell.angle_gamma   90.00
#
_symmetry.space_group_name_H-M   'P 1'
#
loop_
_entity.id
_entity.type
_entity.pdbx_description
1 polymer ?
#
loop_
_entity_poly.entity_id
_entity_poly.type
_entity_poly.pdbx_seq_one_letter_code
_entity_poly.pdbx_strand_id
1 'polypeptide(L)'
;MVPHIDGQFLRDVEAVLTAPDRADLPVLNPGLGTWVDKTTVTWFKFNHELAVAIGDILQRNFHHAWPTYRMIPVVFKARWFFLPTRMHTWDSRHTLTVWTQFNLVARTLYRDNMRALKRGWARGLDKPRWMTTTVWNDLVDMFTEFGPDDVGFMS
;
A
#
# COMPACT_ATOMS: atom_id res chain seq x y z
N MET A 1 -5.53 12.46 -4.60
CA MET A 1 -4.69 12.41 -5.82
C MET A 1 -3.90 11.11 -5.80
N VAL A 2 -4.01 10.30 -6.86
CA VAL A 2 -3.20 9.08 -7.05
C VAL A 2 -1.81 9.50 -7.57
N PRO A 3 -0.70 8.92 -7.11
CA PRO A 3 0.62 9.31 -7.59
C PRO A 3 0.74 9.00 -9.09
N HIS A 4 1.28 9.97 -9.84
CA HIS A 4 1.54 9.79 -11.27
C HIS A 4 2.78 8.91 -11.47
N ILE A 5 2.64 7.92 -12.35
CA ILE A 5 3.70 7.00 -12.78
C ILE A 5 4.04 7.28 -14.23
N ASP A 6 5.30 7.11 -14.60
CA ASP A 6 5.79 7.36 -15.96
C ASP A 6 5.66 6.11 -16.86
N GLY A 7 5.99 6.29 -18.14
CA GLY A 7 5.95 5.21 -19.12
C GLY A 7 6.99 4.11 -18.89
N GLN A 8 8.08 4.38 -18.15
CA GLN A 8 9.08 3.36 -17.86
C GLN A 8 8.53 2.37 -16.83
N PHE A 9 7.90 2.87 -15.78
CA PHE A 9 7.26 2.04 -14.77
C PHE A 9 6.22 1.09 -15.39
N LEU A 10 5.40 1.58 -16.34
CA LEU A 10 4.40 0.74 -17.01
C LEU A 10 5.05 -0.40 -17.81
N ARG A 11 6.15 -0.13 -18.51
CA ARG A 11 6.92 -1.15 -19.24
C ARG A 11 7.53 -2.19 -18.30
N ASP A 12 8.06 -1.76 -17.17
CA ASP A 12 8.65 -2.67 -16.18
C ASP A 12 7.59 -3.60 -15.58
N VAL A 13 6.40 -3.09 -15.29
CA VAL A 13 5.27 -3.92 -14.83
C VAL A 13 4.81 -4.88 -15.93
N GLU A 14 4.68 -4.44 -17.18
CA GLU A 14 4.31 -5.29 -18.30
C GLU A 14 5.32 -6.44 -18.52
N ALA A 15 6.62 -6.14 -18.45
CA ALA A 15 7.67 -7.16 -18.55
C ALA A 15 7.55 -8.21 -17.44
N VAL A 16 7.20 -7.78 -16.22
CA VAL A 16 6.94 -8.71 -15.12
C VAL A 16 5.69 -9.55 -15.39
N LEU A 17 4.58 -8.95 -15.83
CA LEU A 17 3.30 -9.65 -16.01
C LEU A 17 3.31 -10.66 -17.17
N THR A 18 4.13 -10.42 -18.19
CA THR A 18 4.25 -11.28 -19.37
C THR A 18 5.25 -12.43 -19.20
N ALA A 19 5.91 -12.53 -18.04
CA ALA A 19 6.83 -13.62 -17.78
C ALA A 19 6.10 -14.99 -17.77
N PRO A 20 6.67 -16.02 -18.41
CA PRO A 20 5.98 -17.29 -18.67
C PRO A 20 5.69 -18.13 -17.42
N ASP A 21 6.37 -17.85 -16.30
CA ASP A 21 6.25 -18.56 -15.01
C ASP A 21 5.05 -18.09 -14.17
N ARG A 22 4.15 -17.28 -14.74
CA ARG A 22 3.08 -16.59 -13.99
C ARG A 22 1.67 -17.05 -14.32
N ALA A 23 1.53 -18.05 -15.19
CA ALA A 23 0.23 -18.57 -15.62
C ALA A 23 -0.61 -19.15 -14.46
N ASP A 24 0.06 -19.67 -13.43
CA ASP A 24 -0.60 -20.30 -12.26
C ASP A 24 -0.94 -19.31 -11.14
N LEU A 25 -0.55 -18.03 -11.27
CA LEU A 25 -0.84 -17.03 -10.23
C LEU A 25 -2.31 -16.59 -10.25
N PRO A 26 -2.92 -16.31 -9.09
CA PRO A 26 -4.23 -15.71 -9.00
C PRO A 26 -4.36 -14.43 -9.84
N VAL A 27 -5.38 -14.37 -10.70
CA VAL A 27 -5.64 -13.23 -11.58
C VAL A 27 -6.46 -12.17 -10.84
N LEU A 28 -5.93 -10.95 -10.76
CA LEU A 28 -6.67 -9.78 -10.30
C LEU A 28 -7.46 -9.20 -11.47
N ASN A 29 -8.79 -9.17 -11.32
CA ASN A 29 -9.68 -8.48 -12.24
C ASN A 29 -10.18 -7.19 -11.57
N PRO A 30 -9.75 -6.00 -12.03
CA PRO A 30 -10.16 -4.73 -11.44
C PRO A 30 -11.49 -4.20 -12.00
N GLY A 31 -12.30 -5.06 -12.63
CA GLY A 31 -13.45 -4.74 -13.46
C GLY A 31 -14.35 -3.62 -12.91
N LEU A 32 -14.40 -2.50 -13.62
CA LEU A 32 -15.50 -1.55 -13.51
C LEU A 32 -16.71 -2.16 -14.24
N GLY A 33 -17.66 -2.74 -13.50
CA GLY A 33 -19.04 -2.90 -13.96
C GLY A 33 -19.36 -3.91 -15.08
N THR A 34 -18.42 -4.71 -15.59
CA THR A 34 -18.76 -5.85 -16.46
C THR A 34 -19.06 -7.07 -15.60
N TRP A 35 -20.34 -7.44 -15.53
CA TRP A 35 -20.77 -8.73 -15.00
C TRP A 35 -20.07 -9.85 -15.77
N VAL A 36 -19.16 -10.56 -15.11
CA VAL A 36 -18.63 -11.83 -15.60
C VAL A 36 -19.12 -12.90 -14.63
N ASP A 37 -19.57 -14.00 -15.19
CA ASP A 37 -20.30 -15.07 -14.52
C ASP A 37 -19.61 -15.56 -13.23
N LYS A 38 -20.44 -15.91 -12.25
CA LYS A 38 -20.06 -16.18 -10.87
C LYS A 38 -19.14 -17.39 -10.79
N THR A 39 -17.87 -17.18 -10.42
CA THR A 39 -17.07 -18.06 -9.52
C THR A 39 -15.62 -17.60 -9.25
N THR A 40 -15.07 -16.63 -9.99
CA THR A 40 -13.60 -16.37 -9.93
C THR A 40 -13.18 -14.88 -10.04
N VAL A 41 -13.84 -13.97 -9.32
CA VAL A 41 -13.47 -12.54 -9.36
C VAL A 41 -13.25 -11.97 -7.95
N THR A 42 -11.99 -11.92 -7.49
CA THR A 42 -11.62 -11.31 -6.21
C THR A 42 -11.26 -9.83 -6.42
N TRP A 43 -12.14 -8.96 -5.96
CA TRP A 43 -11.99 -7.51 -6.07
C TRP A 43 -10.88 -6.98 -5.17
N PHE A 44 -10.06 -6.05 -5.70
CA PHE A 44 -8.93 -5.46 -4.97
C PHE A 44 -9.33 -4.81 -3.62
N LYS A 45 -10.57 -4.27 -3.52
CA LYS A 45 -11.12 -3.65 -2.29
C LYS A 45 -11.65 -4.68 -1.27
N PHE A 46 -12.02 -5.87 -1.70
CA PHE A 46 -12.69 -6.89 -0.88
C PHE A 46 -11.85 -8.16 -0.69
N ASN A 47 -10.67 -8.22 -1.32
CA ASN A 47 -9.71 -9.27 -1.08
C ASN A 47 -8.99 -9.01 0.25
N HIS A 48 -9.46 -9.65 1.32
CA HIS A 48 -8.85 -9.54 2.64
C HIS A 48 -7.38 -9.98 2.63
N GLU A 49 -7.04 -11.06 1.93
CA GLU A 49 -5.68 -11.56 1.82
C GLU A 49 -4.75 -10.56 1.15
N LEU A 50 -5.22 -9.89 0.10
CA LEU A 50 -4.47 -8.82 -0.56
C LEU A 50 -4.30 -7.60 0.34
N ALA A 51 -5.33 -7.23 1.11
CA ALA A 51 -5.22 -6.14 2.07
C ALA A 51 -4.22 -6.46 3.19
N VAL A 52 -4.21 -7.70 3.69
CA VAL A 52 -3.21 -8.21 4.63
C VAL A 52 -1.81 -8.14 4.01
N ALA A 53 -1.65 -8.66 2.79
CA ALA A 53 -0.38 -8.62 2.08
C ALA A 53 0.14 -7.19 1.87
N ILE A 54 -0.74 -6.24 1.49
CA ILE A 54 -0.38 -4.82 1.38
C ILE A 54 0.02 -4.25 2.75
N GLY A 55 -0.71 -4.58 3.81
CA GLY A 55 -0.37 -4.20 5.18
C GLY A 55 1.04 -4.67 5.57
N ASP A 56 1.37 -5.93 5.29
CA ASP A 56 2.69 -6.51 5.54
C ASP A 56 3.78 -5.82 4.74
N ILE A 57 3.51 -5.53 3.46
CA ILE A 57 4.43 -4.78 2.59
C ILE A 57 4.71 -3.40 3.19
N LEU A 58 3.67 -2.68 3.62
CA LEU A 58 3.82 -1.36 4.23
C LEU A 58 4.64 -1.42 5.51
N GLN A 59 4.39 -2.38 6.40
CA GLN A 59 5.15 -2.52 7.65
C GLN A 59 6.62 -2.86 7.41
N ARG A 60 6.90 -3.84 6.53
CA ARG A 60 8.26 -4.28 6.22
C ARG A 60 9.11 -3.19 5.56
N ASN A 61 8.46 -2.30 4.80
CA ASN A 61 9.14 -1.23 4.09
C ASN A 61 9.00 0.13 4.78
N PHE A 62 8.58 0.15 6.05
CA PHE A 62 8.41 1.36 6.84
C PHE A 62 9.78 1.85 7.35
N HIS A 63 10.52 2.55 6.49
CA HIS A 63 11.89 2.98 6.76
C HIS A 63 12.02 4.47 7.11
N HIS A 64 10.92 5.23 7.06
CA HIS A 64 10.92 6.66 7.32
C HIS A 64 9.57 7.08 7.90
N ALA A 65 9.59 8.05 8.81
CA ALA A 65 8.41 8.64 9.45
C ALA A 65 7.69 9.64 8.51
N TRP A 66 7.09 9.17 7.42
CA TRP A 66 6.27 10.06 6.60
C TRP A 66 4.95 10.40 7.30
N PRO A 67 4.57 11.68 7.43
CA PRO A 67 3.34 12.05 8.13
C PRO A 67 2.10 11.40 7.50
N THR A 68 2.00 11.46 6.16
CA THR A 68 0.87 10.90 5.43
C THR A 68 1.33 10.06 4.25
N TYR A 69 0.48 9.13 3.81
CA TYR A 69 0.73 8.34 2.59
C TYR A 69 0.98 9.24 1.37
N ARG A 70 0.39 10.45 1.34
CA ARG A 70 0.59 11.41 0.24
C ARG A 70 2.05 11.84 0.13
N MET A 71 2.73 12.05 1.25
CA MET A 71 4.11 12.55 1.32
C MET A 71 5.17 11.52 0.96
N ILE A 72 4.80 10.23 0.90
CA ILE A 72 5.71 9.17 0.49
C ILE A 72 6.07 9.37 -1.00
N PRO A 73 7.38 9.46 -1.34
CA PRO A 73 7.80 9.62 -2.73
C PRO A 73 7.31 8.49 -3.64
N VAL A 74 6.97 8.83 -4.89
CA VAL A 74 6.38 7.85 -5.83
C VAL A 74 7.27 6.64 -6.07
N VAL A 75 8.60 6.81 -6.04
CA VAL A 75 9.56 5.71 -6.19
C VAL A 75 9.38 4.61 -5.13
N PHE A 76 9.03 4.97 -3.90
CA PHE A 76 8.76 3.97 -2.85
C PHE A 76 7.42 3.27 -3.08
N LYS A 77 6.38 4.02 -3.45
CA LYS A 77 5.06 3.45 -3.79
C LYS A 77 5.16 2.49 -4.98
N ALA A 78 5.96 2.85 -5.98
CA ALA A 78 6.27 2.02 -7.15
C ALA A 78 6.93 0.71 -6.73
N ARG A 79 7.98 0.77 -5.90
CA ARG A 79 8.63 -0.42 -5.34
C ARG A 79 7.67 -1.30 -4.56
N TRP A 80 6.79 -0.72 -3.76
CA TRP A 80 5.80 -1.49 -2.99
C TRP A 80 4.76 -2.16 -3.88
N PHE A 81 4.36 -1.50 -4.97
CA PHE A 81 3.42 -2.06 -5.95
C PHE A 81 3.99 -3.24 -6.75
N PHE A 82 5.32 -3.33 -6.91
CA PHE A 82 5.93 -4.52 -7.49
C PHE A 82 5.85 -5.76 -6.58
N LEU A 83 5.61 -5.61 -5.29
CA LEU A 83 5.58 -6.77 -4.39
C LEU A 83 4.31 -7.64 -4.58
N PRO A 84 3.10 -7.08 -4.78
CA PRO A 84 1.92 -7.85 -5.13
C PRO A 84 2.05 -8.67 -6.43
N THR A 85 2.86 -8.23 -7.41
CA THR A 85 3.08 -9.01 -8.64
C THR A 85 3.73 -10.37 -8.34
N ARG A 86 4.35 -10.58 -7.18
CA ARG A 86 4.90 -11.90 -6.81
C ARG A 86 3.83 -12.94 -6.46
N MET A 87 2.64 -12.48 -6.07
CA MET A 87 1.57 -13.32 -5.56
C MET A 87 0.35 -13.33 -6.48
N HIS A 88 0.27 -12.38 -7.40
CA HIS A 88 -0.87 -12.17 -8.28
C HIS A 88 -0.41 -11.78 -9.67
N THR A 89 -1.26 -12.04 -10.67
CA THR A 89 -1.10 -11.55 -12.04
C THR A 89 -2.34 -10.76 -12.46
N TRP A 90 -2.27 -10.00 -13.55
CA TRP A 90 -3.41 -9.30 -14.15
C TRP A 90 -3.11 -8.94 -15.62
N ASP A 91 -4.15 -8.61 -16.37
CA ASP A 91 -4.01 -8.09 -17.73
C ASP A 91 -3.31 -6.72 -17.71
N SER A 92 -2.20 -6.56 -18.44
CA SER A 92 -1.37 -5.36 -18.43
C SER A 92 -2.16 -4.09 -18.80
N ARG A 93 -3.24 -4.21 -19.59
CA ARG A 93 -4.17 -3.12 -19.94
C ARG A 93 -4.86 -2.51 -18.73
N HIS A 94 -4.92 -3.25 -17.62
CA HIS A 94 -5.53 -2.80 -16.38
C HIS A 94 -4.53 -2.29 -15.33
N THR A 95 -3.23 -2.22 -15.65
CA THR A 95 -2.18 -1.82 -14.70
C THR A 95 -2.47 -0.49 -14.00
N LEU A 96 -2.97 0.51 -14.72
CA LEU A 96 -3.32 1.80 -14.11
C LEU A 96 -4.48 1.69 -13.10
N THR A 97 -5.45 0.82 -13.38
CA THR A 97 -6.57 0.56 -12.47
C THR A 97 -6.09 -0.17 -11.23
N VAL A 98 -5.24 -1.20 -11.39
CA VAL A 98 -4.64 -1.96 -10.28
C VAL A 98 -3.76 -1.04 -9.42
N TRP A 99 -2.94 -0.19 -10.05
CA TRP A 99 -2.14 0.85 -9.37
C TRP A 99 -3.01 1.80 -8.54
N THR A 100 -4.11 2.27 -9.12
CA THR A 100 -5.05 3.16 -8.44
C THR A 100 -5.66 2.49 -7.22
N GLN A 101 -6.16 1.27 -7.36
CA GLN A 101 -6.77 0.52 -6.26
C GLN A 101 -5.76 0.18 -5.16
N PHE A 102 -4.55 -0.24 -5.54
CA PHE A 102 -3.45 -0.45 -4.60
C PHE A 102 -3.20 0.78 -3.74
N ASN A 103 -3.07 1.96 -4.36
CA ASN A 103 -2.81 3.19 -3.63
C ASN A 103 -3.98 3.62 -2.72
N LEU A 104 -5.23 3.31 -3.09
CA LEU A 104 -6.39 3.58 -2.24
C LEU A 104 -6.40 2.70 -0.98
N VAL A 105 -6.12 1.39 -1.16
CA VAL A 105 -6.01 0.45 -0.05
C VAL A 105 -4.82 0.80 0.84
N ALA A 106 -3.64 1.00 0.24
CA ALA A 106 -2.43 1.36 0.95
C ALA A 106 -2.58 2.67 1.74
N ARG A 107 -3.23 3.69 1.16
CA ARG A 107 -3.54 4.95 1.87
C ARG A 107 -4.39 4.70 3.13
N THR A 108 -5.40 3.84 3.01
CA THR A 108 -6.32 3.53 4.10
C THR A 108 -5.58 2.80 5.23
N LEU A 109 -4.86 1.73 4.89
CA LEU A 109 -4.07 0.95 5.84
C LEU A 109 -2.98 1.80 6.51
N TYR A 110 -2.27 2.64 5.74
CA TYR A 110 -1.24 3.53 6.27
C TYR A 110 -1.84 4.51 7.29
N ARG A 111 -2.95 5.16 6.96
CA ARG A 111 -3.63 6.10 7.86
C ARG A 111 -4.07 5.41 9.15
N ASP A 112 -4.66 4.24 9.04
CA ASP A 112 -5.18 3.53 10.21
C ASP A 112 -4.04 3.01 11.10
N ASN A 113 -2.93 2.56 10.51
CA ASN A 113 -1.70 2.23 11.23
C ASN A 113 -1.11 3.46 11.95
N MET A 114 -0.99 4.60 11.27
CA MET A 114 -0.50 5.85 11.88
C MET A 114 -1.37 6.29 13.06
N ARG A 115 -2.70 6.18 12.94
CA ARG A 115 -3.64 6.44 14.05
C ARG A 115 -3.44 5.46 15.21
N ALA A 116 -3.17 4.19 14.92
CA ALA A 116 -2.90 3.19 15.95
C ALA A 116 -1.58 3.48 16.68
N LEU A 117 -0.51 3.81 15.95
CA LEU A 117 0.79 4.18 16.51
C LEU A 117 0.70 5.42 17.40
N LYS A 118 0.07 6.49 16.91
CA LYS A 118 -0.11 7.74 17.68
C LYS A 118 -0.92 7.51 18.96
N ARG A 119 -2.02 6.74 18.89
CA ARG A 119 -2.82 6.38 20.08
C ARG A 119 -2.06 5.48 21.05
N GLY A 120 -1.24 4.57 20.54
CA GLY A 120 -0.38 3.72 21.35
C GLY A 120 0.65 4.55 22.12
N TRP A 121 1.37 5.41 21.40
CA TRP A 121 2.31 6.37 21.99
C TRP A 121 1.65 7.23 23.08
N ALA A 122 0.48 7.82 22.80
CA ALA A 122 -0.23 8.66 23.78
C ALA A 122 -0.67 7.89 25.05
N ARG A 123 -0.72 6.55 24.98
CA ARG A 123 -0.99 5.66 26.13
C ARG A 123 0.27 5.11 26.78
N GLY A 124 1.46 5.56 26.35
CA GLY A 124 2.75 5.07 26.84
C GLY A 124 3.14 3.69 26.32
N LEU A 125 2.58 3.25 25.18
CA LEU A 125 3.02 1.99 24.57
C LEU A 125 4.39 2.16 23.89
N ASP A 126 5.21 1.12 24.03
CA ASP A 126 6.48 1.01 23.34
C ASP A 126 6.31 0.86 21.83
N LYS A 127 7.41 1.12 21.13
CA LYS A 127 7.57 0.86 19.70
C LYS A 127 7.16 -0.58 19.33
N PRO A 128 6.45 -0.78 18.21
CA PRO A 128 6.23 -2.12 17.66
C PRO A 128 7.53 -2.89 17.38
N ARG A 129 7.49 -4.22 17.49
CA ARG A 129 8.67 -5.08 17.25
C ARG A 129 9.22 -4.98 15.82
N TRP A 130 8.36 -4.76 14.84
CA TRP A 130 8.73 -4.67 13.42
C TRP A 130 9.39 -3.34 13.01
N MET A 131 9.29 -2.30 13.84
CA MET A 131 9.80 -0.96 13.54
C MET A 131 11.22 -0.79 14.09
N THR A 132 12.08 0.03 13.47
CA THR A 132 13.39 0.36 14.05
C THR A 132 13.27 1.46 15.09
N THR A 133 14.19 1.50 16.07
CA THR A 133 14.21 2.54 17.11
C THR A 133 14.33 3.95 16.51
N THR A 134 15.14 4.12 15.47
CA THR A 134 15.29 5.40 14.75
C THR A 134 13.96 5.89 14.20
N VAL A 135 13.26 5.06 13.43
CA VAL A 135 11.99 5.45 12.81
C VAL A 135 10.92 5.75 13.87
N TRP A 136 10.94 5.04 14.99
CA TRP A 136 10.04 5.34 16.10
C TRP A 136 10.33 6.67 16.76
N ASN A 137 11.59 7.01 17.00
CA ASN A 137 11.95 8.29 17.58
C ASN A 137 11.50 9.43 16.67
N ASP A 138 11.73 9.32 15.35
CA ASP A 138 11.25 10.30 14.37
C ASP A 138 9.72 10.45 14.42
N LEU A 139 8.99 9.33 14.61
CA LEU A 139 7.53 9.36 14.78
C LEU A 139 7.11 10.01 16.10
N VAL A 140 7.82 9.75 17.20
CA VAL A 140 7.56 10.36 18.51
C VAL A 140 7.76 11.86 18.46
N ASP A 141 8.83 12.33 17.84
CA ASP A 141 9.09 13.77 17.65
C ASP A 141 7.95 14.41 16.87
N MET A 142 7.54 13.78 15.78
CA MET A 142 6.41 14.21 14.96
C MET A 142 5.08 14.19 15.76
N PHE A 143 4.78 13.13 16.52
CA PHE A 143 3.57 13.06 17.34
C PHE A 143 3.56 14.11 18.45
N THR A 144 4.73 14.45 18.99
CA THR A 144 4.89 15.50 19.99
C THR A 144 4.62 16.87 19.39
N GLU A 145 5.16 17.16 18.20
CA GLU A 145 4.96 18.43 17.48
C GLU A 145 3.48 18.69 17.18
N PHE A 146 2.74 17.68 16.71
CA PHE A 146 1.33 17.82 16.35
C PHE A 146 0.37 17.54 17.53
N GLY A 147 0.85 17.08 18.69
CA GLY A 147 0.00 16.70 19.84
C GLY A 147 -0.96 15.53 19.56
N PRO A 148 -1.62 14.97 20.59
CA PRO A 148 -2.48 13.77 20.45
C PRO A 148 -3.76 14.01 19.63
N ASP A 149 -4.30 15.23 19.68
CA ASP A 149 -5.63 15.57 19.17
C ASP A 149 -5.63 16.14 17.74
N ASP A 150 -4.47 16.50 17.19
CA ASP A 150 -4.45 17.20 15.91
C ASP A 150 -4.71 16.26 14.72
N VAL A 151 -5.69 16.72 13.93
CA VAL A 151 -6.28 16.12 12.72
C VAL A 151 -5.40 16.41 11.50
N GLY A 152 -4.30 17.15 11.65
CA GLY A 152 -3.36 17.55 10.60
C GLY A 152 -2.79 16.42 9.74
N PHE A 153 -2.92 15.16 10.17
CA PHE A 153 -2.59 13.96 9.38
C PHE A 153 -3.65 13.55 8.35
N MET A 154 -4.80 14.24 8.25
CA MET A 154 -6.01 13.70 7.59
C MET A 154 -6.40 14.30 6.24
N SER A 155 -5.65 15.24 5.65
CA SER A 155 -5.96 15.79 4.30
C SER A 155 -5.16 15.13 3.15
#